data_AF-A0A1Y4IZV9-F1
#
_entry.id   AF-A0A1Y4IZV9-F1
#
_cell.length_a   1.000
_cell.length_b   1.000
_cell.length_c   1.000
_cell.angle_alpha   90.00
_cell.angle_beta   90.00
_cell.angle_gamma   90.00
#
_symmetry.space_group_name_H-M   'P 1'
#
loop_
_entity.id
_entity.type
_entity.pdbx_description
1 polymer ?
#
loop_
_entity_poly.entity_id
_entity_poly.type
_entity_poly.pdbx_seq_one_letter_code
_entity_poly.pdbx_strand_id
1 'polypeptide(L)'
;NTFRWKFIPRDEEVIALLVQLEADFWQHVQSETPPPLDGSSASARFLAERFPSSVPRSTVALPENAAALVQQYDEASQQIKVLTERKQEAENLLKEMLGDHETGTAGNHLVTWNR
;
A
#
# COMPACT_ATOMS: atom_id res chain seq x y z
N ASN A 1 33.41 -2.32 -15.80
CA ASN A 1 33.44 -3.03 -14.50
C ASN A 1 33.53 -1.97 -13.40
N THR A 2 32.45 -1.73 -12.67
CA THR A 2 32.42 -0.69 -11.62
C THR A 2 32.26 -1.37 -10.26
N PHE A 3 33.36 -1.57 -9.56
CA PHE A 3 33.35 -2.07 -8.19
C PHE A 3 32.70 -1.02 -7.28
N ARG A 4 31.73 -1.43 -6.46
CA ARG A 4 31.09 -0.58 -5.46
C ARG A 4 31.21 -1.25 -4.09
N TRP A 5 31.76 -0.51 -3.14
CA TRP A 5 31.83 -0.90 -1.73
C TRP A 5 31.02 0.09 -0.90
N LYS A 6 30.19 -0.41 0.01
CA LYS A 6 29.42 0.39 0.97
C LYS A 6 29.56 -0.24 2.35
N PHE A 7 29.93 0.59 3.33
CA PHE A 7 29.88 0.21 4.72
C PHE A 7 28.44 0.30 5.23
N ILE A 8 27.95 -0.76 5.86
CA ILE A 8 26.64 -0.79 6.51
C ILE A 8 26.91 -0.82 8.02
N PRO A 9 26.67 0.28 8.75
CA PRO A 9 26.85 0.28 10.19
C PRO A 9 25.84 -0.67 10.85
N ARG A 10 26.25 -1.28 11.95
CA ARG A 10 25.34 -2.06 12.79
C ARG A 10 24.35 -1.10 13.46
N ASP A 11 23.07 -1.39 13.31
CA ASP A 11 21.97 -0.61 13.88
C ASP A 11 21.25 -1.48 14.91
N GLU A 12 21.48 -1.22 16.20
CA GLU A 12 20.88 -2.02 17.27
C GLU A 12 19.36 -1.85 17.35
N GLU A 13 18.80 -0.71 16.92
CA GLU A 13 17.36 -0.47 16.95
C GLU A 13 16.66 -1.33 15.88
N VAL A 14 17.21 -1.35 14.67
CA VAL A 14 16.71 -2.22 13.59
C VAL A 14 16.86 -3.69 13.96
N ILE A 15 17.98 -4.07 14.59
CA ILE A 15 18.18 -5.45 15.04
C ILE A 15 17.18 -5.85 16.11
N ALA A 16 16.96 -5.01 17.12
CA ALA A 16 15.97 -5.28 18.16
C ALA A 16 14.57 -5.45 17.58
N LEU A 17 14.19 -4.59 16.62
CA LEU A 17 12.92 -4.69 15.90
C LEU A 17 12.80 -6.01 15.14
N LEU A 18 13.84 -6.43 14.40
CA LEU A 18 13.83 -7.69 13.66
C LEU A 18 13.69 -8.89 14.59
N VAL A 19 14.43 -8.92 15.69
CA VAL A 19 14.34 -10.02 16.68
C VAL A 19 12.93 -10.13 17.27
N GLN A 20 12.29 -8.99 17.56
CA GLN A 20 10.91 -8.99 18.05
C GLN A 20 9.94 -9.55 17.00
N LEU A 21 10.02 -9.09 15.75
CA LEU A 21 9.17 -9.57 14.66
C LEU A 21 9.38 -11.07 14.38
N GLU A 22 10.63 -11.54 14.44
CA GLU A 22 10.97 -12.95 14.27
C GLU A 22 10.42 -13.82 15.40
N ALA A 23 10.46 -13.33 16.64
CA ALA A 23 9.89 -14.02 17.78
C ALA A 23 8.37 -14.15 17.65
N ASP A 24 7.70 -13.05 17.29
CA ASP A 24 6.25 -13.04 17.06
C ASP A 24 5.87 -13.97 15.90
N PHE A 25 6.61 -13.94 14.79
CA PHE A 25 6.43 -14.87 13.68
C PHE A 25 6.58 -16.33 14.14
N TRP A 26 7.64 -16.64 14.89
CA TRP A 26 7.89 -17.99 15.37
C TRP A 26 6.79 -18.49 16.31
N GLN A 27 6.24 -17.63 17.16
CA GLN A 27 5.08 -17.97 17.99
C GLN A 27 3.88 -18.40 17.13
N HIS A 28 3.53 -17.64 16.08
CA HIS A 28 2.45 -18.00 15.16
C HIS A 28 2.68 -19.34 14.45
N VAL A 29 3.94 -19.65 14.10
CA VAL A 29 4.31 -20.95 13.54
C VAL A 29 4.10 -22.07 14.55
N GLN A 30 4.54 -21.88 15.80
CA GLN A 30 4.42 -22.90 16.85
C GLN A 30 2.97 -23.16 17.27
N SER A 31 2.13 -22.14 17.30
CA SER A 31 0.71 -22.26 17.64
C SER A 31 -0.19 -22.66 16.47
N GLU A 32 0.38 -22.80 15.26
CA GLU A 32 -0.36 -23.01 14.00
C GLU A 32 -1.45 -21.94 13.77
N THR A 33 -1.30 -20.76 14.38
CA THR A 33 -2.24 -19.66 14.21
C THR A 33 -1.72 -18.74 13.11
N PRO A 34 -2.45 -18.57 12.00
CA PRO A 34 -2.04 -17.63 10.98
C PRO A 34 -1.98 -16.21 11.56
N PRO A 35 -1.02 -15.38 11.11
CA PRO A 35 -0.99 -13.98 11.50
C PRO A 35 -2.28 -13.26 11.08
N PRO A 36 -2.64 -12.15 11.75
CA PRO A 36 -3.82 -11.38 11.40
C PRO A 36 -3.73 -10.87 9.96
N LEU A 37 -4.87 -10.83 9.28
CA LEU A 37 -4.97 -10.24 7.95
C LEU A 37 -4.70 -8.74 8.02
N ASP A 38 -3.92 -8.26 7.07
CA ASP A 38 -3.52 -6.86 6.96
C ASP A 38 -3.79 -6.32 5.54
N GLY A 39 -3.43 -5.06 5.31
CA GLY A 39 -3.56 -4.41 4.00
C GLY A 39 -2.50 -4.84 2.98
N SER A 40 -1.67 -5.85 3.28
CA SER A 40 -0.58 -6.28 2.40
C SER A 40 -1.08 -7.12 1.22
N SER A 41 -0.27 -7.19 0.17
CA SER A 41 -0.52 -8.08 -0.97
C SER A 41 -0.47 -9.57 -0.58
N ALA A 42 0.24 -9.93 0.49
CA ALA A 42 0.31 -11.30 1.00
C ALA A 42 -1.05 -11.74 1.56
N SER A 43 -1.71 -10.89 2.36
CA SER A 43 -3.06 -11.15 2.88
C SER A 43 -4.08 -11.30 1.74
N ALA A 44 -4.02 -10.44 0.73
CA ALA A 44 -4.89 -10.53 -0.45
C ALA A 44 -4.69 -11.86 -1.21
N ARG A 45 -3.42 -12.26 -1.41
CA ARG A 45 -3.09 -13.52 -2.09
C ARG A 45 -3.55 -14.74 -1.30
N PHE A 46 -3.31 -14.75 0.01
CA PHE A 46 -3.76 -15.82 0.90
C PHE A 46 -5.27 -16.01 0.83
N LEU A 47 -6.05 -14.93 0.87
CA LEU A 47 -7.51 -14.99 0.76
C LEU A 47 -7.97 -15.52 -0.61
N ALA A 48 -7.33 -15.08 -1.70
CA ALA A 48 -7.65 -15.56 -3.05
C ALA A 48 -7.35 -17.05 -3.23
N GLU A 49 -6.25 -17.54 -2.65
CA GLU A 49 -5.90 -18.97 -2.65
C GLU A 49 -6.82 -19.80 -1.74
N ARG A 50 -7.24 -19.24 -0.59
CA ARG A 50 -8.13 -19.90 0.38
C ARG A 50 -9.57 -19.99 -0.10
N PHE A 51 -10.06 -18.96 -0.81
CA PHE A 51 -11.41 -18.84 -1.33
C PHE A 51 -11.39 -18.59 -2.85
N PRO A 52 -10.98 -19.59 -3.65
CA PRO A 52 -10.75 -19.40 -5.09
C PRO A 52 -12.05 -19.24 -5.89
N SER A 53 -13.18 -19.69 -5.34
CA SER A 53 -14.49 -19.58 -5.97
C SER A 53 -15.58 -19.30 -4.94
N SER A 54 -16.54 -18.47 -5.34
CA SER A 54 -17.75 -18.20 -4.57
C SER A 54 -18.82 -19.24 -4.88
N VAL A 55 -19.62 -19.63 -3.88
CA VAL A 55 -20.82 -20.45 -4.12
C VAL A 55 -21.91 -19.57 -4.76
N PRO A 56 -22.35 -19.85 -6.00
CA PRO A 56 -23.34 -19.02 -6.68
C PRO A 56 -24.66 -18.98 -5.92
N ARG A 57 -25.31 -17.81 -5.88
CA ARG A 57 -26.61 -17.60 -5.20
C ARG A 57 -26.62 -17.96 -3.71
N SER A 58 -25.46 -17.94 -3.06
CA SER A 58 -25.36 -18.05 -1.60
C SER A 58 -25.23 -16.67 -0.96
N THR A 59 -25.83 -16.51 0.22
CA THR A 59 -25.74 -15.30 1.03
C THR A 59 -25.53 -15.71 2.48
N VAL A 60 -24.67 -14.99 3.19
CA VAL A 60 -24.46 -15.12 4.62
C VAL A 60 -24.64 -13.75 5.27
N ALA A 61 -25.22 -13.72 6.46
CA ALA A 61 -25.26 -12.51 7.26
C ALA A 61 -23.87 -12.27 7.87
N LEU A 62 -23.30 -11.10 7.60
CA LEU A 62 -22.02 -10.71 8.20
C LEU A 62 -22.21 -10.35 9.68
N PRO A 63 -21.18 -10.54 10.53
CA PRO A 63 -21.22 -10.16 11.94
C PRO A 63 -21.34 -8.64 12.12
N GLU A 64 -21.76 -8.20 13.31
CA GLU A 64 -22.05 -6.78 13.60
C GLU A 64 -20.85 -5.84 13.39
N ASN A 65 -19.63 -6.32 13.61
CA ASN A 65 -18.41 -5.55 13.36
C ASN A 65 -18.14 -5.29 11.86
N ALA A 66 -18.83 -5.99 10.94
CA ALA A 66 -18.68 -5.77 9.51
C ALA A 66 -19.19 -4.38 9.07
N ALA A 67 -20.19 -3.81 9.76
CA ALA A 67 -20.69 -2.48 9.44
C ALA A 67 -19.60 -1.40 9.55
N ALA A 68 -18.76 -1.49 10.59
CA ALA A 68 -17.62 -0.58 10.78
C ALA A 68 -16.58 -0.73 9.67
N LEU A 69 -16.29 -1.96 9.23
CA LEU A 69 -15.37 -2.22 8.14
C LEU A 69 -15.89 -1.70 6.79
N VAL A 70 -17.19 -1.84 6.53
CA VAL A 70 -17.83 -1.28 5.33
C VAL A 70 -17.74 0.24 5.34
N GLN A 71 -18.04 0.88 6.47
CA GLN A 71 -17.90 2.33 6.60
C GLN A 71 -16.46 2.80 6.35
N GLN A 72 -15.48 2.13 6.95
CA GLN A 72 -14.06 2.45 6.72
C GLN A 72 -13.67 2.32 5.25
N TYR A 73 -14.15 1.29 4.57
CA TYR A 73 -13.92 1.08 3.14
C TYR A 73 -14.53 2.18 2.28
N ASP A 74 -15.77 2.57 2.57
CA ASP A 74 -16.47 3.62 1.83
C ASP A 74 -15.79 4.97 2.01
N GLU A 75 -15.40 5.32 3.24
CA GLU A 75 -14.65 6.53 3.54
C GLU A 75 -13.30 6.57 2.81
N ALA A 76 -12.55 5.47 2.85
CA ALA A 76 -11.27 5.37 2.14
C ALA A 76 -11.46 5.51 0.62
N SER A 77 -12.50 4.89 0.06
CA SER A 77 -12.82 4.98 -1.37
C SER A 77 -13.16 6.42 -1.79
N GLN A 78 -13.93 7.14 -0.98
CA GLN A 78 -14.23 8.55 -1.21
C GLN A 78 -12.96 9.42 -1.15
N GLN A 79 -12.09 9.19 -0.17
CA GLN A 79 -10.83 9.91 -0.06
C GLN A 79 -9.92 9.67 -1.27
N ILE A 80 -9.80 8.41 -1.71
CA ILE A 80 -9.04 8.06 -2.92
C ILE A 80 -9.57 8.80 -4.13
N LYS A 81 -10.90 8.86 -4.30
CA LYS A 81 -11.53 9.58 -5.40
C LYS A 81 -11.16 11.07 -5.37
N VAL A 82 -11.35 11.73 -4.23
CA VAL A 82 -11.03 13.16 -4.06
C VAL A 82 -9.54 13.44 -4.31
N LEU A 83 -8.65 12.60 -3.77
CA LEU A 83 -7.20 12.76 -3.97
C LEU A 83 -6.79 12.53 -5.42
N THR A 84 -7.43 11.59 -6.10
CA THR A 84 -7.19 11.33 -7.52
C THR A 84 -7.65 12.50 -8.39
N GLU A 85 -8.83 13.05 -8.12
CA GLU A 85 -9.34 14.24 -8.82
C GLU A 85 -8.41 15.45 -8.60
N ARG A 86 -7.99 15.72 -7.35
CA ARG A 86 -7.04 16.80 -7.03
C ARG A 86 -5.68 16.61 -7.70
N LYS A 87 -5.17 15.37 -7.74
CA LYS A 87 -3.93 15.04 -8.45
C LYS A 87 -4.06 15.37 -9.94
N GLN A 88 -5.18 14.97 -10.54
CA GLN A 88 -5.44 15.21 -11.96
C GLN A 88 -5.59 16.71 -12.27
N GLU A 89 -6.26 17.47 -11.40
CA GLU A 89 -6.39 18.92 -11.52
C GLU A 89 -5.01 19.59 -11.47
N ALA A 90 -4.19 19.25 -10.48
CA ALA A 90 -2.83 19.77 -10.37
C ALA A 90 -1.98 19.41 -11.59
N GLU A 91 -2.07 18.18 -12.09
CA GLU A 91 -1.39 17.76 -13.31
C GLU A 91 -1.82 18.58 -14.54
N ASN A 92 -3.12 18.85 -14.69
CA ASN A 92 -3.64 19.66 -15.80
C ASN A 92 -3.20 21.11 -15.71
N LEU A 93 -3.22 21.71 -14.51
CA LEU A 93 -2.72 23.07 -14.29
C LEU A 93 -1.22 23.18 -14.57
N LEU A 94 -0.43 22.18 -14.16
CA LEU A 94 1.01 22.14 -14.47
C LEU A 94 1.25 22.03 -15.99
N LYS A 95 0.45 21.24 -16.72
CA LYS A 95 0.51 21.19 -18.19
C LYS A 95 0.15 22.51 -18.84
N GLU A 96 -0.89 23.19 -18.35
CA GLU A 96 -1.27 24.51 -18.83
C GLU A 96 -0.14 25.53 -18.64
N MET A 97 0.52 25.50 -17.47
CA MET A 97 1.67 26.36 -17.17
C MET A 97 2.91 26.02 -18.01
N LEU A 98 3.12 24.74 -18.34
CA LEU A 98 4.20 24.29 -19.23
C LEU A 98 3.96 24.69 -20.69
N GLY A 99 2.70 24.73 -21.13
CA GLY A 99 2.35 25.03 -22.52
C GLY A 99 3.02 24.06 -23.49
N ASP A 100 3.77 24.60 -24.45
CA ASP A 100 4.52 23.81 -25.45
C ASP A 100 5.92 23.38 -24.96
N HIS A 101 6.29 23.71 -23.72
CA HIS A 101 7.60 23.38 -23.16
C HIS A 101 7.59 21.98 -22.54
N GLU A 102 8.57 21.14 -22.91
CA GLU A 102 8.73 19.78 -22.35
C GLU A 102 9.13 19.77 -20.87
N THR A 103 9.72 20.88 -20.38
CA THR A 103 10.20 20.99 -18.99
C THR A 103 9.94 22.36 -18.40
N GLY A 104 9.71 22.38 -17.09
CA GLY A 104 9.49 23.58 -16.30
C GLY A 104 10.04 23.39 -14.88
N THR A 105 10.43 24.48 -14.23
CA THR A 105 10.96 24.45 -12.86
C THR A 105 9.98 25.13 -11.92
N ALA A 106 9.64 24.45 -10.82
CA ALA A 106 8.78 24.98 -9.76
C ALA A 106 9.53 24.85 -8.43
N GLY A 107 10.25 25.90 -8.03
CA GLY A 107 11.14 25.88 -6.86
C GLY A 107 12.23 24.82 -7.02
N ASN A 108 12.23 23.79 -6.16
CA ASN A 108 13.18 22.68 -6.19
C ASN A 108 12.72 21.49 -7.04
N HIS A 109 11.56 21.58 -7.71
CA HIS A 109 11.02 20.49 -8.51
C HIS A 109 11.22 20.77 -10.01
N LEU A 110 11.75 19.78 -10.71
CA LEU A 110 11.73 19.73 -12.17
C LEU A 110 10.46 19.00 -12.59
N VAL A 111 9.59 19.69 -13.32
CA VAL A 111 8.40 19.11 -13.93
C VAL A 111 8.74 18.82 -15.39
N THR A 112 8.61 17.56 -15.79
CA THR A 112 8.84 17.12 -17.17
C THR A 112 7.54 16.55 -17.71
N TRP A 113 7.14 17.00 -18.90
CA TRP A 113 6.00 16.47 -19.62
C TRP A 113 6.44 16.06 -21.03
N ASN A 114 6.61 14.76 -21.23
CA ASN A 114 6.89 14.19 -22.54
C ASN A 114 5.56 13.76 -23.17
N ARG A 115 5.34 14.14 -24.43
CA ARG A 115 4.18 13.71 -25.22
C ARG A 115 4.23 12.22 -25.57
#